data_AF-A0A483LR81-F1
#
_entry.id   AF-A0A483LR81-F1
#
_cell.length_a   1.000
_cell.length_b   1.000
_cell.length_c   1.000
_cell.angle_alpha   90.00
_cell.angle_beta   90.00
_cell.angle_gamma   90.00
#
_symmetry.space_group_name_H-M   'P 1'
#
loop_
_entity.id
_entity.type
_entity.pdbx_description
1 polymer ?
#
loop_
_entity_poly.entity_id
_entity_poly.type
_entity_poly.pdbx_seq_one_letter_code
_entity_poly.pdbx_strand_id
1 'polypeptide(L)' 'MTKKRFIYVIVFILFVVFILFSAFTSNPSLEGDRESIKACISSHGVDDSICKKMVNTFKEKYGVNP' A
#
# COMPACT_ATOMS: atom_id res chain seq x y z
N MET A 1 -23.82 32.60 16.60
CA MET A 1 -22.53 31.92 16.91
C MET A 1 -22.47 30.44 16.49
N THR A 2 -23.60 29.76 16.29
CA THR A 2 -23.69 28.31 15.99
C THR A 2 -23.15 27.90 14.61
N LYS A 3 -23.33 28.72 13.57
CA LYS A 3 -22.87 28.40 12.20
C LYS A 3 -21.35 28.22 12.08
N LYS A 4 -20.56 29.04 12.79
CA LYS A 4 -19.09 28.95 12.76
C LYS A 4 -18.60 27.65 13.38
N ARG A 5 -19.20 27.19 14.49
CA ARG A 5 -18.85 25.93 15.16
C ARG A 5 -19.12 24.71 14.28
N PHE A 6 -20.20 24.73 13.50
CA PHE A 6 -20.56 23.62 12.62
C PHE A 6 -19.55 23.40 11.48
N ILE A 7 -19.01 24.49 10.93
CA ILE A 7 -17.98 24.43 9.88
C ILE A 7 -16.69 23.77 10.39
N TYR A 8 -16.25 24.10 11.60
CA TYR A 8 -15.06 23.48 12.19
C TYR A 8 -15.22 21.97 12.38
N VAL A 9 -16.42 21.50 12.76
CA VAL A 9 -16.70 20.07 12.90
C VAL A 9 -16.64 19.36 11.55
N ILE A 10 -17.21 19.95 10.49
CA ILE A 10 -17.15 19.37 9.14
C ILE A 10 -15.71 19.28 8.64
N VAL A 11 -14.93 20.35 8.78
CA VAL A 11 -13.51 20.37 8.37
C VAL A 11 -12.70 19.33 9.14
N PHE A 12 -12.95 19.19 10.45
CA PHE A 12 -12.28 18.18 11.27
C PHE A 12 -12.61 16.75 10.80
N ILE A 13 -13.88 16.46 10.51
CA ILE A 13 -14.30 15.14 9.99
C ILE A 13 -13.62 14.85 8.65
N LEU A 14 -13.59 15.81 7.73
CA LEU A 14 -12.91 15.65 6.44
C LEU A 14 -11.42 15.41 6.60
N PHE A 15 -10.76 16.08 7.54
CA PHE A 15 -9.34 15.88 7.84
C PHE A 15 -9.07 14.46 8.38
N VAL A 16 -9.91 13.96 9.28
CA VAL A 16 -9.78 12.60 9.82
C VAL A 16 -9.99 11.55 8.72
N VAL A 17 -11.00 11.72 7.87
CA VAL A 17 -11.24 10.84 6.73
C VAL A 17 -10.05 10.85 5.76
N PHE A 18 -9.47 12.02 5.50
CA PHE A 18 -8.29 12.14 4.63
C PHE A 18 -7.06 11.39 5.18
N ILE A 19 -6.79 11.47 6.49
CA ILE A 19 -5.70 10.72 7.12
C ILE A 19 -5.94 9.21 7.04
N LEU A 20 -7.18 8.77 7.32
CA LEU A 20 -7.54 7.35 7.19
C LEU A 20 -7.40 6.86 5.74
N PHE A 21 -7.83 7.66 4.77
CA PHE A 21 -7.70 7.31 3.35
C PHE A 21 -6.22 7.23 2.94
N SER A 22 -5.40 8.17 3.40
CA SER A 22 -3.95 8.17 3.15
C SER A 22 -3.31 6.89 3.67
N ALA A 23 -3.64 6.47 4.90
CA ALA A 23 -3.16 5.24 5.51
C ALA A 23 -3.66 3.97 4.81
N PHE A 24 -4.87 3.97 4.23
CA PHE A 24 -5.40 2.85 3.43
C PHE A 24 -4.81 2.80 2.01
N THR A 25 -4.42 3.93 1.42
CA THR A 25 -3.82 3.97 0.07
C THR A 25 -2.37 3.52 0.04
N SER A 26 -1.60 3.80 1.09
CA SER A 26 -0.29 3.20 1.29
C SER A 26 -0.50 1.82 1.90
N ASN A 27 -0.38 0.75 1.12
CA ASN A 27 -0.49 -0.61 1.62
C ASN A 27 0.94 -1.10 1.93
N PRO A 28 1.51 -0.83 3.13
CA PRO A 28 2.93 -1.03 3.41
C PRO A 28 3.38 -2.48 3.22
N SER A 29 2.44 -3.43 3.36
CA SER A 29 2.71 -4.84 3.07
C SER A 29 2.93 -5.10 1.58
N LEU A 30 2.23 -4.39 0.68
CA LEU A 30 2.42 -4.51 -0.77
C LEU A 30 3.76 -3.92 -1.17
N GLU A 31 4.11 -2.72 -0.69
CA GLU A 31 5.41 -2.09 -0.96
C GLU A 31 6.57 -2.95 -0.45
N GLY A 32 6.47 -3.50 0.76
CA GLY A 32 7.51 -4.35 1.36
C GLY A 32 7.70 -5.66 0.60
N ASP A 33 6.61 -6.35 0.24
CA ASP A 33 6.68 -7.59 -0.53
C ASP A 33 7.27 -7.30 -1.94
N ARG A 34 6.94 -6.16 -2.55
CA ARG A 34 7.50 -5.71 -3.84
C ARG A 34 9.02 -5.50 -3.77
N GLU A 35 9.48 -4.84 -2.73
CA GLU A 35 10.91 -4.59 -2.50
C GLU A 35 11.68 -5.89 -2.27
N SER A 36 11.09 -6.85 -1.55
CA SER A 36 11.68 -8.17 -1.33
C SER A 36 11.85 -8.97 -2.63
N ILE A 37 10.87 -8.90 -3.53
CA ILE A 37 10.93 -9.54 -4.85
C ILE A 37 11.99 -8.90 -5.73
N LYS A 38 12.08 -7.57 -5.70
CA LYS A 38 13.12 -6.83 -6.42
C LYS A 38 14.51 -7.19 -5.91
N ALA A 39 14.69 -7.33 -4.60
CA ALA A 39 15.94 -7.79 -4.00
C ALA A 39 16.27 -9.24 -4.40
N CYS A 40 15.28 -10.13 -4.42
CA CYS A 40 15.45 -11.52 -4.86
C CYS A 40 15.94 -11.58 -6.32
N ILE A 41 15.24 -10.88 -7.22
CA ILE A 41 15.59 -10.81 -8.65
C ILE A 41 16.97 -10.22 -8.86
N SER A 42 17.33 -9.18 -8.09
CA SER A 42 18.65 -8.55 -8.17
C SER A 42 19.78 -9.45 -7.68
N SER A 43 19.51 -10.37 -6.76
CA SER A 43 20.52 -11.25 -6.13
C SER A 43 20.67 -12.59 -6.87
N HIS A 44 19.57 -13.18 -7.33
CA HIS A 44 19.54 -14.54 -7.89
C HIS A 44 19.17 -14.58 -9.38
N GLY A 45 18.72 -13.46 -9.96
CA GLY A 45 18.20 -13.40 -11.32
C GLY A 45 16.70 -13.72 -11.40
N VAL A 46 16.06 -13.29 -12.49
CA VAL A 46 14.62 -13.45 -12.72
C VAL A 46 14.21 -14.93 -12.87
N ASP A 47 15.14 -15.78 -13.34
CA ASP A 47 14.89 -17.19 -13.62
C ASP A 47 15.03 -18.10 -12.40
N ASP A 48 15.43 -17.56 -11.25
CA ASP A 48 15.51 -18.34 -10.02
C ASP A 48 14.11 -18.79 -9.56
N SER A 49 14.00 -20.08 -9.28
CA SER A 49 12.73 -20.73 -8.92
C SER A 49 12.09 -20.14 -7.65
N ILE A 50 12.89 -19.59 -6.74
CA ILE A 50 12.43 -18.96 -5.49
C ILE A 50 11.84 -17.60 -5.80
N CYS A 51 12.55 -16.77 -6.58
CA CYS A 51 12.05 -15.45 -6.97
C CYS A 51 10.78 -15.55 -7.81
N LYS A 52 10.71 -16.52 -8.73
CA LYS A 52 9.50 -16.77 -9.52
C LYS A 52 8.31 -17.18 -8.66
N LYS A 53 8.54 -17.99 -7.61
CA LYS A 53 7.51 -18.34 -6.64
C LYS A 53 7.02 -17.11 -5.87
N MET A 54 7.93 -16.24 -5.42
CA MET A 54 7.56 -14.98 -4.74
C MET A 54 6.73 -14.06 -5.65
N VAL A 55 7.09 -13.92 -6.93
CA VAL A 55 6.31 -13.15 -7.92
C VAL A 55 4.90 -13.73 -8.08
N ASN A 56 4.77 -15.05 -8.21
CA ASN A 56 3.46 -15.70 -8.34
C ASN A 56 2.61 -15.51 -7.08
N THR A 57 3.19 -15.69 -5.89
CA THR A 57 2.49 -15.46 -4.62
C THR A 57 2.07 -14.00 -4.45
N PHE A 58 2.89 -13.04 -4.88
CA PHE A 58 2.54 -11.62 -4.85
C PHE A 58 1.37 -11.32 -5.79
N LYS A 59 1.39 -11.87 -7.00
CA LYS A 59 0.31 -11.71 -7.97
C LYS A 59 -1.00 -12.34 -7.48
N GLU A 60 -0.93 -13.47 -6.79
CA GLU A 60 -2.09 -14.12 -6.19
C GLU A 60 -2.65 -13.30 -5.01
N LYS A 61 -1.78 -12.71 -4.18
CA LYS A 61 -2.16 -11.94 -2.99
C LYS A 61 -2.70 -10.55 -3.29
N TYR A 62 -2.16 -9.87 -4.30
CA TYR A 62 -2.46 -8.47 -4.60
C TYR A 62 -3.13 -8.24 -5.96
N GLY A 63 -3.18 -9.25 -6.84
CA GLY A 63 -3.78 -9.14 -8.18
C GLY A 63 -3.00 -8.23 -9.15
N VAL A 64 -1.81 -7.76 -8.76
CA VAL A 64 -0.96 -6.84 -9.53
C VAL A 64 0.44 -7.43 -9.70
N ASN A 65 1.17 -6.95 -10.71
CA ASN A 65 2.57 -7.35 -10.89
C ASN A 65 3.48 -6.60 -9.91
N PRO A 66 4.46 -7.28 -9.29
CA PRO A 66 5.48 -6.64 -8.47
C PRO A 66 6.43 -5.76 -9.28
#